data_AF-A0A917LHU0-F1
#
_entry.id   AF-A0A917LHU0-F1
#
_cell.length_a   1.000
_cell.length_b   1.000
_cell.length_c   1.000
_cell.angle_alpha   90.00
_cell.angle_beta   90.00
_cell.angle_gamma   90.00
#
_symmetry.space_group_name_H-M   'P 1'
#
loop_
_entity.id
_entity.type
_entity.pdbx_description
1 polymer ?
#
loop_
_entity_poly.entity_id
_entity_poly.type
_entity_poly.pdbx_seq_one_letter_code
_entity_poly.pdbx_strand_id
1 'polypeptide(L)' 'MTPPPNVIYLADHSVVLALPAVIPALLIALVVIVIVVRDRRAERAENELKDANDREDTA' A
#
# COMPACT_ATOMS: atom_id res chain seq x y z
N MET A 1 22.06 33.62 35.28
CA MET A 1 22.88 32.79 34.39
C MET A 1 22.02 32.48 33.18
N THR A 2 22.21 33.23 32.09
CA THR A 2 21.44 33.10 30.86
C THR A 2 21.95 31.87 30.11
N PRO A 3 21.10 30.89 29.75
CA PRO A 3 21.56 29.71 29.03
C PRO A 3 22.13 30.13 27.66
N PRO A 4 23.27 29.56 27.23
CA PRO A 4 23.90 29.91 25.96
C PRO A 4 23.00 29.53 24.78
N PRO A 5 22.83 30.40 23.77
CA PRO A 5 22.02 30.11 22.59
C PRO A 5 22.86 29.27 21.61
N ASN A 6 23.23 28.07 22.02
CA ASN A 6 23.85 27.07 21.15
C ASN A 6 22.97 25.82 21.15
N VAL A 7 21.73 26.01 20.70
CA VAL A 7 20.98 24.88 20.13
C VAL A 7 21.55 24.70 18.73
N ILE A 8 22.51 23.79 18.57
CA ILE A 8 22.88 23.29 17.25
C ILE A 8 21.63 22.55 16.76
N TYR A 9 20.85 23.21 15.92
CA TYR A 9 19.85 22.57 15.09
C TYR A 9 20.60 21.55 14.24
N LEU A 10 20.66 20.31 14.72
CA LEU A 10 21.25 19.19 14.01
C LEU A 10 20.26 18.82 12.90
N ALA A 11 20.24 19.65 11.85
CA ALA A 11 19.39 19.56 10.67
C ALA A 11 18.10 18.77 10.88
N ASP A 12 17.01 19.46 11.22
CA ASP A 12 15.61 18.98 11.13
C ASP A 12 15.20 18.50 9.69
N HIS A 13 16.16 18.30 8.79
CA HIS A 13 15.99 17.88 7.41
C HIS A 13 16.14 16.36 7.21
N SER A 14 16.37 15.55 8.26
CA SER A 14 16.28 14.08 8.14
C SER A 14 14.92 13.63 7.62
N VAL A 15 13.85 14.33 8.00
CA VAL A 15 12.49 14.06 7.50
C VAL A 15 12.35 14.46 6.03
N VAL A 16 12.95 15.59 5.63
CA VAL A 16 12.91 16.10 4.23
C VAL A 16 13.66 15.15 3.27
N LEU A 17 14.73 14.50 3.72
CA LEU A 17 15.47 13.49 2.96
C LEU A 17 14.79 12.11 2.95
N ALA A 18 14.16 11.71 4.05
CA ALA A 18 13.48 10.43 4.12
C ALA A 18 12.19 10.41 3.28
N LEU A 19 11.45 11.52 3.23
CA LEU A 19 10.17 11.61 2.54
C LEU A 19 10.23 11.17 1.05
N PRO A 20 11.16 11.65 0.20
CA PRO A 20 11.22 11.23 -1.20
C PRO A 20 11.59 9.75 -1.39
N ALA A 21 12.32 9.14 -0.44
CA ALA A 21 12.67 7.73 -0.48
C ALA A 21 11.55 6.81 0.07
N VAL A 22 10.75 7.31 1.01
CA VAL A 22 9.64 6.57 1.62
C VAL A 22 8.41 6.54 0.71
N ILE A 23 8.15 7.61 -0.04
CA ILE A 23 7.05 7.67 -1.02
C ILE A 23 7.05 6.48 -2.00
N PRO A 24 8.14 6.17 -2.73
CA PRO A 24 8.13 5.05 -3.68
C PRO A 24 7.92 3.70 -2.98
N ALA A 25 8.43 3.51 -1.77
CA ALA A 25 8.19 2.28 -1.01
C ALA A 25 6.71 2.11 -0.62
N LEU A 26 6.07 3.18 -0.16
CA LEU A 26 4.64 3.17 0.21
C LEU A 26 3.74 2.93 -1.02
N LEU A 27 4.07 3.51 -2.17
CA LEU A 27 3.33 3.30 -3.41
C LEU A 27 3.35 1.82 -3.82
N ILE A 28 4.51 1.19 -3.80
CA ILE A 28 4.64 -0.23 -4.15
C ILE A 28 3.85 -1.11 -3.15
N ALA A 29 4.01 -0.85 -1.85
CA ALA A 29 3.30 -1.59 -0.81
C ALA A 29 1.77 -1.48 -0.98
N LEU A 30 1.26 -0.28 -1.27
CA LEU A 30 -0.15 -0.05 -1.54
C LEU A 30 -0.63 -0.81 -2.77
N VAL A 31 0.12 -0.77 -3.87
CA VAL A 31 -0.23 -1.49 -5.11
C VAL A 31 -0.29 -3.00 -4.87
N VAL A 32 0.68 -3.56 -4.16
CA VAL A 32 0.70 -5.01 -3.84
C VAL A 32 -0.51 -5.39 -2.99
N ILE A 33 -0.82 -4.62 -1.94
CA ILE A 33 -2.00 -4.88 -1.10
C ILE A 33 -3.28 -4.82 -1.94
N VAL A 34 -3.41 -3.83 -2.82
CA VAL A 34 -4.57 -3.71 -3.71
C VAL A 34 -4.66 -4.92 -4.65
N ILE A 35 -3.56 -5.35 -5.26
CA ILE A 35 -3.54 -6.52 -6.14
C ILE A 35 -4.00 -7.76 -5.36
N VAL A 36 -3.42 -8.04 -4.19
CA VAL A 36 -3.77 -9.22 -3.38
C VAL A 36 -5.24 -9.21 -2.96
N VAL A 37 -5.77 -8.06 -2.54
CA VAL A 37 -7.20 -7.94 -2.18
C VAL A 37 -8.09 -8.16 -3.41
N ARG A 38 -7.67 -7.65 -4.56
CA ARG A 38 -8.46 -7.70 -5.79
C ARG A 38 -8.42 -9.08 -6.45
N ASP A 39 -7.28 -9.74 -6.39
CA ASP A 39 -7.05 -11.13 -6.81
C ASP A 39 -8.00 -12.07 -6.06
N ARG A 40 -7.98 -12.01 -4.73
CA ARG A 40 -8.91 -12.78 -3.88
C ARG A 40 -10.40 -12.46 -4.13
N ARG A 41 -10.71 -11.25 -4.59
CA ARG A 41 -12.08 -10.86 -4.96
C ARG A 41 -12.45 -11.39 -6.34
N ALA A 42 -11.52 -11.41 -7.28
CA ALA A 42 -11.72 -11.97 -8.62
C ALA A 42 -11.95 -13.49 -8.54
N GLU A 43 -11.19 -14.19 -7.70
CA GLU A 43 -11.35 -15.64 -7.46
C GLU A 43 -12.78 -16.02 -7.02
N ARG A 44 -13.42 -15.18 -6.22
CA ARG A 44 -14.81 -15.42 -5.81
C ARG A 44 -15.80 -15.22 -6.97
N ALA A 45 -15.57 -14.17 -7.76
CA ALA A 45 -16.45 -13.84 -8.87
C ALA A 45 -16.34 -14.86 -10.02
N GLU A 46 -15.14 -15.36 -10.32
CA GLU A 46 -14.96 -16.41 -11.33
C GLU A 46 -15.58 -17.75 -10.91
N ASN A 47 -15.51 -18.10 -9.63
CA ASN A 47 -16.10 -19.34 -9.13
C ASN A 47 -17.63 -19.29 -9.14
N GLU A 48 -18.23 -18.13 -8.81
CA GLU A 48 -19.68 -17.90 -8.94
C GLU A 48 -20.15 -17.99 -10.40
N LEU A 49 -19.38 -17.41 -11.33
CA LEU A 49 -19.70 -17.45 -12.77
C LEU A 49 -19.58 -18.88 -13.33
N LYS A 50 -18.54 -19.61 -12.92
CA LYS A 50 -18.33 -21.01 -13.32
C LYS A 50 -19.46 -21.89 -12.79
N ASP A 51 -19.85 -21.73 -11.53
CA ASP A 51 -20.98 -22.44 -10.94
C ASP A 51 -22.31 -22.12 -11.66
N ALA A 52 -22.51 -20.88 -12.13
CA ALA A 52 -23.70 -20.51 -12.90
C ALA A 52 -23.72 -21.22 -14.26
N ASN A 53 -22.61 -21.18 -15.00
CA ASN A 53 -22.49 -21.83 -16.31
C ASN A 53 -22.61 -23.35 -16.24
N ASP A 54 -22.04 -24.00 -15.20
CA ASP A 54 -22.15 -25.45 -14.99
C ASP A 54 -23.60 -25.90 -14.70
N ARG A 55 -24.45 -25.01 -14.15
CA ARG A 55 -25.89 -25.27 -13.94
C ARG A 55 -26.73 -25.06 -15.20
N GLU A 56 -26.31 -24.16 -16.09
CA GLU A 56 -27.00 -23.91 -17.36
C GLU A 56 -26.73 -25.04 -18.38
N ASP A 57 -25.53 -25.63 -18.38
CA ASP A 57 -25.16 -26.73 -19.29
C ASP A 57 -25.79 -28.09 -18.91
N THR A 58 -26.30 -28.21 -17.67
CA THR A 58 -26.92 -29.45 -17.15
C THR A 58 -28.45 -29.43 -17.14
N ALA A 59 -29.09 -28.34 -17.57
CA ALA A 59 -30.54 -28.15 -17.63
C ALA A 59 -31.09 -28.32 -19.06
#